data_AF-A0A8H8NLA7-F1
#
_entry.id   AF-A0A8H8NLA7-F1
#
_cell.length_a   1.000
_cell.length_b   1.000
_cell.length_c   1.000
_cell.angle_alpha   90.00
_cell.angle_beta   90.00
_cell.angle_gamma   90.00
#
_symmetry.space_group_name_H-M   'P 1'
#
loop_
_entity.id
_entity.type
_entity.pdbx_description
1 polymer ?
#
loop_
_entity_poly.entity_id
_entity_poly.type
_entity_poly.pdbx_seq_one_letter_code
_entity_poly.pdbx_strand_id
1 'polypeptide(L)'
;MSLRRAGSMLDPPRDPIELYELINIFWLTFITDRAGSLGTGLPHAIKDAEITTVFPRPLQEFEDGTVSDATNATILSMYEEGHIAQDASKDSLHALRVKSLALLERSSRLSTVPEADRNATFWHEFGATDVALSRIAQTLPHIHSGAGINDTSSLIFVHTFVHGSTIQLHSPFLDTHPSSYERCVQSANAAMKVVYLIDNIDPKNFHMLMGLSWMCVADILKREIRRKRSVSDDDGARKTELELEALVTAMKRLRQVYPVLGLWVNSVQTAL
;
A
#
# COMPACT_ATOMS: atom_id res chain seq x y z
N MET A 1 34.99 -15.82 13.24
CA MET A 1 35.93 -14.86 12.62
C MET A 1 35.14 -14.09 11.59
N SER A 2 34.73 -12.88 11.95
CA SER A 2 33.67 -12.14 11.25
C SER A 2 34.25 -11.37 10.06
N LEU A 3 33.91 -11.78 8.84
CA LEU A 3 34.32 -11.08 7.62
C LEU A 3 33.50 -9.79 7.51
N ARG A 4 34.07 -8.67 7.96
CA ARG A 4 33.56 -7.34 7.63
C ARG A 4 33.49 -7.23 6.11
N ARG A 5 32.28 -7.08 5.54
CA ARG A 5 32.14 -6.64 4.15
C ARG A 5 32.74 -5.24 4.05
N ALA A 6 33.69 -5.04 3.14
CA ALA A 6 34.30 -3.74 2.88
C ALA A 6 33.18 -2.71 2.58
N GLY A 7 33.05 -1.69 3.42
CA GLY A 7 32.04 -0.64 3.30
C GLY A 7 30.90 -0.67 4.33
N SER A 8 30.77 -1.71 5.16
CA SER A 8 29.78 -1.69 6.26
C SER A 8 30.28 -0.83 7.43
N MET A 9 29.51 0.19 7.82
CA MET A 9 29.74 0.96 9.05
C MET A 9 29.30 0.23 10.32
N LEU A 10 28.51 -0.83 10.17
CA LEU A 10 28.03 -1.65 11.28
C LEU A 10 28.88 -2.91 11.43
N ASP A 11 29.13 -3.30 12.67
CA ASP A 11 29.69 -4.60 12.98
C ASP A 11 28.67 -5.71 12.63
N PRO A 12 29.13 -6.91 12.25
CA PRO A 12 28.23 -8.03 12.02
C PRO A 12 27.43 -8.38 13.30
N PRO A 13 26.18 -8.85 13.16
CA PRO A 13 25.33 -9.15 14.30
C PRO A 13 25.98 -10.19 15.22
N ARG A 14 25.86 -9.97 16.53
CA ARG A 14 26.41 -10.81 17.60
C ARG A 14 25.61 -12.09 17.78
N ASP A 15 24.31 -12.03 17.53
CA ASP A 15 23.38 -13.15 17.67
C ASP A 15 22.19 -13.02 16.67
N PRO A 16 21.34 -14.06 16.54
CA PRO A 16 20.18 -14.02 15.65
C PRO A 16 19.16 -12.93 16.00
N ILE A 17 19.07 -12.51 17.27
CA ILE A 17 18.12 -11.48 17.69
C ILE A 17 18.60 -10.10 17.22
N GLU A 18 19.90 -9.81 17.34
CA GLU A 18 20.48 -8.58 16.79
C GLU A 18 20.35 -8.54 15.25
N LEU A 19 20.46 -9.69 14.56
CA LEU A 19 20.17 -9.75 13.13
C LEU A 19 18.70 -9.37 12.82
N TYR A 20 17.74 -9.92 13.58
CA TYR A 20 16.34 -9.54 13.47
C TYR A 20 16.14 -8.04 13.71
N GLU A 21 16.76 -7.47 14.74
CA GLU A 21 16.67 -6.05 15.07
C GLU A 21 17.21 -5.17 13.92
N LEU A 22 18.38 -5.50 13.39
CA LEU A 22 19.00 -4.78 12.26
C LEU A 22 18.14 -4.83 10.99
N ILE A 23 17.53 -5.98 10.69
CA ILE A 23 16.58 -6.12 9.57
C ILE A 23 15.39 -5.17 9.78
N ASN A 24 14.78 -5.18 10.96
CA ASN A 24 13.62 -4.32 11.25
C ASN A 24 13.99 -2.83 11.25
N ILE A 25 15.17 -2.45 11.77
CA ILE A 25 15.66 -1.06 11.74
C ILE A 25 15.83 -0.56 10.30
N PHE A 26 16.38 -1.39 9.42
CA PHE A 26 16.49 -1.05 8.01
C PHE A 26 15.11 -0.77 7.40
N TRP A 27 14.13 -1.64 7.65
CA TRP A 27 12.79 -1.50 7.08
C TRP A 27 11.98 -0.35 7.67
N LEU A 28 12.19 0.00 8.94
CA LEU A 28 11.66 1.23 9.53
C LEU A 28 12.24 2.48 8.85
N THR A 29 13.53 2.45 8.51
CA THR A 29 14.19 3.54 7.77
C THR A 29 13.63 3.65 6.36
N PHE A 30 13.48 2.52 5.66
CA PHE A 30 12.84 2.45 4.35
C PHE A 30 11.41 2.99 4.36
N ILE A 31 10.59 2.58 5.34
CA ILE A 31 9.21 3.07 5.49
C ILE A 31 9.20 4.60 5.64
N THR A 32 10.10 5.13 6.47
CA THR A 32 10.20 6.57 6.71
C THR A 32 10.57 7.34 5.43
N ASP A 33 11.56 6.84 4.69
CA ASP A 33 12.01 7.40 3.41
C ASP A 33 10.89 7.41 2.36
N ARG A 34 10.20 6.27 2.18
CA ARG A 34 9.08 6.13 1.24
C ARG A 34 7.87 6.98 1.63
N ALA A 35 7.52 7.00 2.92
CA ALA A 35 6.42 7.81 3.43
C ALA A 35 6.68 9.32 3.26
N GLY A 36 7.90 9.76 3.52
CA GLY A 36 8.33 11.15 3.30
C GLY A 36 8.28 11.53 1.82
N SER A 37 8.77 10.65 0.95
CA SER A 37 8.70 10.84 -0.51
C SER A 37 7.24 10.96 -1.00
N LEU A 38 6.36 10.03 -0.61
CA LEU A 38 4.93 10.09 -0.95
C LEU A 38 4.25 11.36 -0.43
N GLY A 39 4.56 11.78 0.80
CA GLY A 39 3.95 12.94 1.43
C GLY A 39 4.41 14.28 0.85
N THR A 40 5.64 14.37 0.34
CA THR A 40 6.24 15.62 -0.15
C THR A 40 6.33 15.71 -1.67
N GLY A 41 6.21 14.58 -2.37
CA GLY A 41 6.49 14.47 -3.81
C GLY A 41 7.98 14.50 -4.16
N LEU A 42 8.87 14.55 -3.16
CA LEU A 42 10.32 14.51 -3.39
C LEU A 42 10.80 13.08 -3.64
N PRO A 43 11.91 12.87 -4.38
CA PRO A 43 12.49 11.54 -4.56
C PRO A 43 12.90 10.89 -3.23
N HIS A 44 12.70 9.59 -3.13
CA HIS A 44 13.20 8.79 -2.01
C HIS A 44 14.71 8.54 -2.14
N ALA A 45 15.43 8.43 -1.02
CA ALA A 45 16.88 8.29 -1.01
C ALA A 45 17.36 6.86 -1.26
N ILE A 46 16.66 5.87 -0.69
CA ILE A 46 17.07 4.45 -0.78
C ILE A 46 16.53 3.90 -2.10
N LYS A 47 17.39 3.43 -3.02
CA LYS A 47 16.92 2.85 -4.29
C LYS A 47 16.66 1.36 -4.16
N ASP A 48 15.56 0.87 -4.73
CA ASP A 48 15.17 -0.56 -4.68
C ASP A 48 16.30 -1.50 -5.14
N ALA A 49 17.03 -1.11 -6.19
CA ALA A 49 18.14 -1.88 -6.75
C ALA A 49 19.37 -2.02 -5.83
N GLU A 50 19.47 -1.18 -4.79
CA GLU A 50 20.56 -1.19 -3.82
C GLU A 50 20.17 -1.96 -2.54
N ILE A 51 18.91 -2.40 -2.42
CA ILE A 51 18.40 -3.09 -1.23
C ILE A 51 18.74 -4.58 -1.30
N THR A 52 19.70 -4.99 -0.47
CA THR A 52 20.01 -6.41 -0.26
C THR A 52 19.36 -7.00 1.00
N THR A 53 18.73 -6.16 1.83
CA THR A 53 18.07 -6.60 3.07
C THR A 53 16.82 -7.40 2.74
N VAL A 54 16.68 -8.58 3.36
CA VAL A 54 15.51 -9.45 3.18
C VAL A 54 14.29 -8.89 3.91
N PHE A 55 13.09 -9.21 3.45
CA PHE A 55 11.86 -8.79 4.12
C PHE A 55 11.82 -9.21 5.60
N PRO A 56 11.14 -8.42 6.46
CA PRO A 56 10.99 -8.75 7.87
C PRO A 56 10.29 -10.08 8.10
N ARG A 57 10.84 -10.90 8.98
CA ARG A 57 10.26 -12.19 9.40
C ARG A 57 9.77 -12.14 10.85
N PRO A 58 8.88 -13.05 11.28
CA PRO A 58 8.50 -13.18 12.67
C PRO A 58 9.73 -13.40 13.59
N LEU A 59 9.75 -12.73 14.75
CA LEU A 59 10.82 -12.88 15.75
C LEU A 59 11.04 -14.34 16.16
N GLN A 60 9.95 -15.10 16.28
CA GLN A 60 9.97 -16.51 16.64
C GLN A 60 10.86 -17.36 15.72
N GLU A 61 10.95 -17.03 14.42
CA GLU A 61 11.86 -17.78 13.52
C GLU A 61 13.33 -17.64 13.94
N PHE A 62 13.72 -16.48 14.48
CA PHE A 62 15.08 -16.23 14.97
C PHE A 62 15.32 -16.83 16.35
N GLU A 63 14.31 -16.78 17.23
CA GLU A 63 14.37 -17.41 18.56
C GLU A 63 14.49 -18.93 18.46
N ASP A 64 13.70 -19.55 17.57
CA ASP A 64 13.67 -20.99 17.36
C ASP A 64 14.80 -21.49 16.43
N GLY A 65 15.56 -20.57 15.82
CA GLY A 65 16.65 -20.91 14.88
C GLY A 65 16.16 -21.55 13.58
N THR A 66 14.93 -21.26 13.15
CA THR A 66 14.30 -21.85 11.96
C THR A 66 14.45 -20.99 10.70
N VAL A 67 15.12 -19.83 10.80
CA VAL A 67 15.45 -18.98 9.65
C VAL A 67 16.24 -19.77 8.62
N SER A 68 15.78 -19.70 7.37
CA SER A 68 16.40 -20.37 6.22
C SER A 68 16.56 -19.41 5.05
N ASP A 69 17.73 -19.48 4.41
CA ASP A 69 18.03 -18.67 3.24
C ASP A 69 17.16 -19.02 2.02
N ALA A 70 16.54 -20.20 2.01
CA ALA A 70 15.69 -20.66 0.91
C ALA A 70 14.45 -19.79 0.69
N THR A 71 14.02 -19.04 1.70
CA THR A 71 12.87 -18.12 1.63
C THR A 71 13.28 -16.65 1.68
N ASN A 72 14.57 -16.34 1.52
CA ASN A 72 15.04 -14.97 1.46
C ASN A 72 14.49 -14.26 0.22
N ALA A 73 13.84 -13.13 0.45
CA ALA A 73 13.26 -12.30 -0.59
C ALA A 73 13.52 -10.83 -0.25
N THR A 74 13.79 -10.02 -1.27
CA THR A 74 13.97 -8.57 -1.15
C THR A 74 12.82 -7.84 -1.83
N ILE A 75 12.88 -6.50 -1.84
CA ILE A 75 11.87 -5.69 -2.53
C ILE A 75 11.75 -6.03 -4.02
N LEU A 76 12.88 -6.28 -4.70
CA LEU A 76 12.87 -6.59 -6.13
C LEU A 76 12.27 -7.97 -6.41
N SER A 77 12.48 -8.92 -5.51
CA SER A 77 11.88 -10.26 -5.60
C SER A 77 10.35 -10.21 -5.62
N MET A 78 9.72 -9.17 -5.05
CA MET A 78 8.26 -8.98 -5.11
C MET A 78 7.76 -8.71 -6.54
N TYR A 79 8.59 -8.12 -7.39
CA TYR A 79 8.26 -7.76 -8.77
C TYR A 79 8.67 -8.83 -9.80
N GLU A 80 9.31 -9.91 -9.35
CA GLU A 80 9.69 -11.04 -10.20
C GLU A 80 8.49 -11.96 -10.44
N GLU A 81 8.26 -12.36 -11.69
CA GLU A 81 7.12 -13.20 -12.06
C GLU A 81 7.14 -14.54 -11.32
N GLY A 82 6.05 -14.85 -10.60
CA GLY A 82 5.88 -16.12 -9.89
C GLY A 82 6.72 -16.28 -8.62
N HIS A 83 7.43 -15.24 -8.18
CA HIS A 83 8.24 -15.32 -6.98
C HIS A 83 7.39 -15.41 -5.70
N ILE A 84 7.85 -16.18 -4.71
CA ILE A 84 7.16 -16.39 -3.41
C ILE A 84 6.91 -15.10 -2.63
N ALA A 85 7.64 -14.04 -2.95
CA ALA A 85 7.51 -12.73 -2.32
C ALA A 85 6.16 -12.04 -2.61
N GLN A 86 5.43 -12.53 -3.62
CA GLN A 86 4.09 -12.07 -3.98
C GLN A 86 2.99 -12.73 -3.11
N ASP A 87 3.33 -13.76 -2.33
CA ASP A 87 2.41 -14.37 -1.37
C ASP A 87 2.51 -13.65 -0.02
N ALA A 88 1.40 -13.05 0.39
CA ALA A 88 1.25 -12.29 1.62
C ALA A 88 0.73 -13.14 2.80
N SER A 89 0.37 -14.40 2.58
CA SER A 89 -0.33 -15.23 3.56
C SER A 89 0.49 -15.58 4.80
N LYS A 90 1.82 -15.58 4.67
CA LYS A 90 2.77 -15.92 5.74
C LYS A 90 3.65 -14.74 6.16
N ASP A 91 3.41 -13.56 5.60
CA ASP A 91 4.19 -12.37 5.94
C ASP A 91 3.90 -11.92 7.37
N SER A 92 4.94 -11.42 8.03
CA SER A 92 4.77 -10.64 9.26
C SER A 92 4.00 -9.34 8.95
N LEU A 93 3.31 -8.77 9.95
CA LEU A 93 2.64 -7.47 9.79
C LEU A 93 3.62 -6.36 9.38
N HIS A 94 4.89 -6.45 9.79
CA HIS A 94 5.92 -5.51 9.38
C HIS A 94 6.27 -5.67 7.89
N ALA A 95 6.43 -6.89 7.40
CA ALA A 95 6.63 -7.16 5.97
C ALA A 95 5.44 -6.68 5.12
N LEU A 96 4.21 -6.93 5.57
CA LEU A 96 3.01 -6.46 4.87
C LEU A 96 2.98 -4.94 4.72
N ARG A 97 3.34 -4.19 5.79
CA ARG A 97 3.43 -2.72 5.75
C ARG A 97 4.52 -2.24 4.80
N VAL A 98 5.68 -2.90 4.78
CA VAL A 98 6.76 -2.59 3.83
C VAL A 98 6.27 -2.79 2.40
N LYS A 99 5.73 -3.98 2.09
CA LYS A 99 5.26 -4.33 0.75
C LYS A 99 4.17 -3.39 0.27
N SER A 100 3.16 -3.10 1.10
CA SER A 100 2.04 -2.23 0.71
C SER A 100 2.49 -0.79 0.47
N LEU A 101 3.43 -0.25 1.26
CA LEU A 101 3.97 1.09 1.06
C LEU A 101 4.86 1.19 -0.18
N ALA A 102 5.69 0.17 -0.44
CA ALA A 102 6.51 0.13 -1.64
C ALA A 102 5.67 0.04 -2.92
N LEU A 103 4.59 -0.75 -2.90
CA LEU A 103 3.63 -0.80 -4.01
C LEU A 103 2.93 0.54 -4.21
N LEU A 104 2.54 1.23 -3.13
CA LEU A 104 1.90 2.54 -3.23
C LEU A 104 2.85 3.59 -3.84
N GLU A 105 4.10 3.65 -3.36
CA GLU A 105 5.11 4.52 -3.93
C GLU A 105 5.34 4.21 -5.41
N ARG A 106 5.57 2.94 -5.75
CA ARG A 106 5.86 2.52 -7.13
C ARG A 106 4.70 2.83 -8.06
N SER A 107 3.46 2.54 -7.64
CA SER A 107 2.24 2.88 -8.38
C SER A 107 2.08 4.39 -8.55
N SER A 108 2.35 5.16 -7.49
CA SER A 108 2.33 6.64 -7.54
C SER A 108 3.32 7.16 -8.58
N ARG A 109 4.57 6.72 -8.53
CA ARG A 109 5.60 7.10 -9.49
C ARG A 109 5.22 6.74 -10.93
N LEU A 110 4.79 5.49 -11.18
CA LEU A 110 4.36 5.05 -12.51
C LEU A 110 3.16 5.86 -13.03
N SER A 111 2.21 6.23 -12.15
CA SER A 111 1.04 7.02 -12.55
C SER A 111 1.39 8.42 -13.09
N THR A 112 2.55 8.95 -12.72
CA THR A 112 2.99 10.29 -13.14
C THR A 112 3.82 10.31 -14.42
N VAL A 113 4.15 9.15 -14.99
CA VAL A 113 4.94 9.06 -16.23
C VAL A 113 4.10 9.59 -17.41
N PRO A 114 4.57 10.65 -18.10
CA PRO A 114 3.88 11.21 -19.26
C PRO A 114 3.70 10.17 -20.37
N GLU A 115 2.60 10.25 -21.11
CA GLU A 115 2.27 9.28 -22.17
C GLU A 115 3.39 9.12 -23.21
N ALA A 116 4.05 10.24 -23.58
CA ALA A 116 5.16 10.24 -24.53
C ALA A 116 6.39 9.44 -24.05
N ASP A 117 6.55 9.26 -22.73
CA ASP A 117 7.71 8.59 -22.13
C ASP A 117 7.46 7.12 -21.78
N ARG A 118 6.24 6.60 -22.05
CA ARG A 118 5.83 5.21 -21.73
C ARG A 118 6.39 4.20 -22.73
N ASN A 119 7.67 3.88 -22.54
CA ASN A 119 8.41 2.90 -23.34
C ASN A 119 8.24 1.44 -22.84
N ALA A 120 8.99 0.50 -23.42
CA ALA A 120 8.93 -0.92 -23.04
C ALA A 120 9.28 -1.17 -21.56
N THR A 121 10.22 -0.40 -20.98
CA THR A 121 10.59 -0.51 -19.56
C THR A 121 9.42 -0.08 -18.67
N PHE A 122 8.72 1.01 -19.01
CA PHE A 122 7.52 1.42 -18.30
C PHE A 122 6.48 0.30 -18.25
N TRP A 123 6.17 -0.32 -19.40
CA TRP A 123 5.17 -1.39 -19.47
C TRP A 123 5.59 -2.66 -18.73
N HIS A 124 6.88 -2.99 -18.75
CA HIS A 124 7.41 -4.07 -17.93
C HIS A 124 7.24 -3.79 -16.44
N GLU A 125 7.61 -2.58 -15.97
CA GLU A 125 7.43 -2.19 -14.58
C GLU A 125 5.96 -2.14 -14.17
N PHE A 126 5.09 -1.64 -15.05
CA PHE A 126 3.65 -1.61 -14.85
C PHE A 126 3.10 -3.03 -14.66
N GLY A 127 3.40 -3.94 -15.59
CA GLY A 127 2.93 -5.33 -15.53
C GLY A 127 3.42 -6.06 -14.29
N ALA A 128 4.70 -5.92 -13.96
CA ALA A 128 5.28 -6.51 -12.75
C ALA A 128 4.60 -6.00 -11.47
N THR A 129 4.32 -4.69 -11.42
CA THR A 129 3.63 -4.06 -10.28
C THR A 129 2.18 -4.54 -10.18
N ASP A 130 1.46 -4.63 -11.31
CA ASP A 130 0.07 -5.08 -11.34
C ASP A 130 -0.11 -6.55 -10.95
N VAL A 131 0.81 -7.42 -11.39
CA VAL A 131 0.86 -8.83 -10.97
C VAL A 131 1.11 -8.93 -9.46
N ALA A 132 2.10 -8.21 -8.94
CA ALA A 132 2.41 -8.20 -7.52
C ALA A 132 1.20 -7.72 -6.68
N LEU A 133 0.56 -6.61 -7.08
CA LEU A 133 -0.66 -6.10 -6.44
C LEU A 133 -1.78 -7.13 -6.43
N SER A 134 -2.02 -7.80 -7.56
CA SER A 134 -3.06 -8.82 -7.68
C SER A 134 -2.83 -9.99 -6.74
N ARG A 135 -1.59 -10.52 -6.72
CA ARG A 135 -1.22 -11.68 -5.90
C ARG A 135 -1.26 -11.37 -4.41
N ILE A 136 -0.72 -10.20 -4.01
CA ILE A 136 -0.75 -9.77 -2.62
C ILE A 136 -2.19 -9.55 -2.18
N ALA A 137 -3.01 -8.82 -2.94
CA ALA A 137 -4.41 -8.59 -2.60
C ALA A 137 -5.20 -9.90 -2.40
N GLN A 138 -4.92 -10.93 -3.20
CA GLN A 138 -5.57 -12.25 -3.11
C GLN A 138 -5.13 -13.07 -1.89
N THR A 139 -3.91 -12.84 -1.37
CA THR A 139 -3.30 -13.63 -0.29
C THR A 139 -3.20 -12.86 1.03
N LEU A 140 -3.68 -11.61 1.06
CA LEU A 140 -3.69 -10.80 2.28
C LEU A 140 -4.49 -11.47 3.39
N PRO A 141 -3.97 -11.51 4.63
CA PRO A 141 -4.73 -11.97 5.78
C PRO A 141 -6.02 -11.16 5.97
N HIS A 142 -7.11 -11.85 6.29
CA HIS A 142 -8.38 -11.19 6.60
C HIS A 142 -8.27 -10.36 7.89
N ILE A 143 -9.07 -9.30 7.97
CA ILE A 143 -9.23 -8.51 9.19
C ILE A 143 -10.22 -9.27 10.09
N HIS A 144 -9.70 -9.97 11.10
CA HIS A 144 -10.51 -10.81 11.98
C HIS A 144 -10.97 -10.05 13.23
N SER A 145 -12.21 -10.33 13.66
CA SER A 145 -12.71 -9.93 14.97
C SER A 145 -11.96 -10.69 16.08
N GLY A 146 -11.25 -9.99 16.96
CA GLY A 146 -10.52 -10.57 18.09
C GLY A 146 -8.99 -10.46 18.00
N ALA A 147 -8.44 -9.99 16.88
CA ALA A 147 -7.05 -9.57 16.82
C ALA A 147 -6.82 -8.34 17.72
N GLY A 148 -5.58 -8.17 18.21
CA GLY A 148 -5.23 -6.97 18.97
C GLY A 148 -5.39 -5.71 18.12
N ILE A 149 -5.73 -4.58 18.76
CA ILE A 149 -6.01 -3.31 18.04
C ILE A 149 -4.88 -2.90 17.09
N ASN A 150 -3.63 -3.18 17.46
CA ASN A 150 -2.45 -2.92 16.64
C ASN A 150 -2.44 -3.76 15.36
N ASP A 151 -2.81 -5.03 15.44
CA ASP A 151 -2.85 -5.95 14.31
C ASP A 151 -3.99 -5.58 13.36
N THR A 152 -5.17 -5.31 13.92
CA THR A 152 -6.33 -4.83 13.16
C THR A 152 -5.99 -3.54 12.40
N SER A 153 -5.38 -2.56 13.08
CA SER A 153 -4.99 -1.28 12.46
C SER A 153 -3.91 -1.46 11.39
N SER A 154 -2.98 -2.39 11.60
CA SER A 154 -1.95 -2.76 10.61
C SER A 154 -2.58 -3.33 9.34
N LEU A 155 -3.51 -4.28 9.49
CA LEU A 155 -4.17 -4.89 8.35
C LEU A 155 -5.05 -3.88 7.61
N ILE A 156 -5.78 -3.03 8.32
CA ILE A 156 -6.55 -1.93 7.71
C ILE A 156 -5.65 -1.03 6.88
N PHE A 157 -4.48 -0.65 7.40
CA PHE A 157 -3.48 0.12 6.67
C PHE A 157 -3.03 -0.61 5.40
N VAL A 158 -2.65 -1.89 5.52
CA VAL A 158 -2.15 -2.71 4.40
C VAL A 158 -3.20 -2.86 3.31
N HIS A 159 -4.43 -3.26 3.66
CA HIS A 159 -5.54 -3.41 2.70
C HIS A 159 -5.86 -2.08 2.00
N THR A 160 -5.92 -0.97 2.75
CA THR A 160 -6.15 0.37 2.21
C THR A 160 -5.06 0.77 1.20
N PHE A 161 -3.81 0.42 1.49
CA PHE A 161 -2.68 0.76 0.64
C PHE A 161 -2.64 -0.09 -0.62
N VAL A 162 -2.88 -1.40 -0.52
CA VAL A 162 -2.91 -2.29 -1.68
C VAL A 162 -4.01 -1.86 -2.66
N HIS A 163 -5.24 -1.61 -2.17
CA HIS A 163 -6.31 -1.14 -3.05
C HIS A 163 -6.07 0.27 -3.60
N GLY A 164 -5.53 1.18 -2.77
CA GLY A 164 -5.12 2.52 -3.23
C GLY A 164 -4.06 2.46 -4.33
N SER A 165 -3.08 1.58 -4.18
CA SER A 165 -2.00 1.35 -5.15
C SER A 165 -2.53 0.85 -6.49
N THR A 166 -3.51 -0.06 -6.49
CA THR A 166 -4.16 -0.52 -7.72
C THR A 166 -4.90 0.61 -8.41
N ILE A 167 -5.68 1.41 -7.67
CA ILE A 167 -6.41 2.55 -8.26
C ILE A 167 -5.40 3.55 -8.85
N GLN A 168 -4.33 3.85 -8.12
CA GLN A 168 -3.34 4.81 -8.54
C GLN A 168 -2.59 4.35 -9.80
N LEU A 169 -2.16 3.09 -9.85
CA LEU A 169 -1.47 2.50 -11.00
C LEU A 169 -2.30 2.62 -12.29
N HIS A 170 -3.60 2.34 -12.19
CA HIS A 170 -4.53 2.33 -13.32
C HIS A 170 -5.16 3.70 -13.63
N SER A 171 -4.98 4.71 -12.77
CA SER A 171 -5.60 6.02 -12.91
C SER A 171 -5.33 6.74 -14.25
N PRO A 172 -4.14 6.64 -14.90
CA PRO A 172 -3.91 7.29 -16.18
C PRO A 172 -4.63 6.62 -17.36
N PHE A 173 -5.25 5.46 -17.14
CA PHE A 173 -5.80 4.60 -18.19
C PHE A 173 -7.32 4.42 -18.09
N LEU A 174 -7.98 5.12 -17.17
CA LEU A 174 -9.41 4.95 -16.89
C LEU A 174 -10.30 5.20 -18.11
N ASP A 175 -9.90 6.14 -18.98
CA ASP A 175 -10.70 6.54 -20.14
C ASP A 175 -10.27 5.80 -21.43
N THR A 176 -9.11 5.14 -21.42
CA THR A 176 -8.52 4.47 -22.59
C THR A 176 -8.59 2.94 -22.53
N HIS A 177 -8.64 2.36 -21.33
CA HIS A 177 -8.61 0.92 -21.12
C HIS A 177 -9.75 0.47 -20.19
N PRO A 178 -10.81 -0.17 -20.72
CA PRO A 178 -11.95 -0.63 -19.91
C PRO A 178 -11.55 -1.57 -18.75
N SER A 179 -10.53 -2.40 -18.95
CA SER A 179 -9.99 -3.29 -17.90
C SER A 179 -9.37 -2.52 -16.73
N SER A 180 -8.70 -1.39 -17.00
CA SER A 180 -8.16 -0.52 -15.95
C SER A 180 -9.29 0.13 -15.14
N TYR A 181 -10.34 0.57 -15.82
CA TYR A 181 -11.53 1.10 -15.16
C TYR A 181 -12.19 0.06 -14.25
N GLU A 182 -12.43 -1.15 -14.75
CA GLU A 182 -13.02 -2.25 -13.97
C GLU A 182 -12.18 -2.59 -12.73
N ARG A 183 -10.85 -2.70 -12.88
CA ARG A 183 -9.93 -2.96 -11.75
C ARG A 183 -10.00 -1.86 -10.68
N CYS A 184 -10.09 -0.59 -11.09
CA CYS A 184 -10.23 0.52 -10.16
C CYS A 184 -11.56 0.47 -9.40
N VAL A 185 -12.68 0.16 -10.08
CA VAL A 185 -13.99 0.01 -9.43
C VAL A 185 -13.98 -1.16 -8.43
N GLN A 186 -13.43 -2.31 -8.82
CA GLN A 186 -13.29 -3.47 -7.93
C GLN A 186 -12.45 -3.12 -6.69
N SER A 187 -11.33 -2.42 -6.88
CA SER A 187 -10.45 -1.98 -5.79
C SER A 187 -11.10 -0.93 -4.89
N ALA A 188 -11.86 0.02 -5.45
CA ALA A 188 -12.61 1.01 -4.67
C ALA A 188 -13.67 0.33 -3.79
N ASN A 189 -14.41 -0.63 -4.33
CA ASN A 189 -15.40 -1.40 -3.58
C ASN A 189 -14.74 -2.21 -2.45
N ALA A 190 -13.58 -2.82 -2.70
CA ALA A 190 -12.84 -3.55 -1.67
C ALA A 190 -12.29 -2.62 -0.59
N ALA A 191 -11.76 -1.44 -0.96
CA ALA A 191 -11.35 -0.41 0.00
C ALA A 191 -12.52 0.10 0.85
N MET A 192 -13.71 0.28 0.27
CA MET A 192 -14.91 0.68 1.03
C MET A 192 -15.30 -0.36 2.10
N LYS A 193 -15.16 -1.66 1.82
CA LYS A 193 -15.36 -2.70 2.84
C LYS A 193 -14.44 -2.50 4.04
N VAL A 194 -13.20 -2.08 3.81
CA VAL A 194 -12.23 -1.77 4.88
C VAL A 194 -12.64 -0.49 5.62
N VAL A 195 -13.12 0.54 4.91
CA VAL A 195 -13.61 1.79 5.51
C VAL A 195 -14.80 1.53 6.44
N TYR A 196 -15.68 0.57 6.14
CA TYR A 196 -16.75 0.23 7.08
C TYR A 196 -16.28 -0.47 8.36
N LEU A 197 -15.04 -0.96 8.41
CA LEU A 197 -14.46 -1.57 9.61
C LEU A 197 -13.81 -0.55 10.56
N ILE A 198 -13.58 0.69 10.13
CA ILE A 198 -12.84 1.68 10.93
C ILE A 198 -13.69 2.47 11.92
N ASP A 199 -15.02 2.36 11.88
CA ASP A 199 -15.92 3.20 12.69
C ASP A 199 -15.65 3.16 14.19
N ASN A 200 -15.24 2.01 14.72
CA ASN A 200 -15.01 1.82 16.15
C ASN A 200 -13.52 1.90 16.58
N ILE A 201 -12.62 2.24 15.66
CA ILE A 201 -11.18 2.33 15.94
C ILE A 201 -10.79 3.79 16.13
N ASP A 202 -10.04 4.10 17.20
CA ASP A 202 -9.54 5.47 17.43
C ASP A 202 -8.64 5.89 16.26
N PRO A 203 -8.91 7.05 15.61
CA PRO A 203 -8.15 7.51 14.44
C PRO A 203 -6.65 7.70 14.70
N LYS A 204 -6.20 7.77 15.96
CA LYS A 204 -4.77 7.79 16.32
C LYS A 204 -4.03 6.52 15.92
N ASN A 205 -4.75 5.41 15.73
CA ASN A 205 -4.16 4.15 15.26
C ASN A 205 -4.00 4.09 13.74
N PHE A 206 -4.46 5.11 13.01
CA PHE A 206 -4.33 5.18 11.56
C PHE A 206 -3.17 6.06 11.13
N HIS A 207 -2.56 5.67 10.02
CA HIS A 207 -1.48 6.44 9.41
C HIS A 207 -2.05 7.51 8.48
N MET A 208 -1.53 8.73 8.55
CA MET A 208 -1.97 9.88 7.74
C MET A 208 -2.08 9.59 6.23
N LEU A 209 -1.10 8.88 5.68
CA LEU A 209 -1.03 8.48 4.27
C LEU A 209 -2.20 7.63 3.77
N MET A 210 -3.02 7.03 4.65
CA MET A 210 -4.29 6.41 4.23
C MET A 210 -5.20 7.40 3.50
N GLY A 211 -5.09 8.69 3.81
CA GLY A 211 -5.79 9.75 3.11
C GLY A 211 -5.47 9.83 1.62
N LEU A 212 -4.26 9.46 1.18
CA LEU A 212 -3.89 9.40 -0.25
C LEU A 212 -4.72 8.35 -0.98
N SER A 213 -4.76 7.13 -0.45
CA SER A 213 -5.58 6.04 -0.99
C SER A 213 -7.07 6.41 -0.99
N TRP A 214 -7.56 7.03 0.07
CA TRP A 214 -8.96 7.45 0.16
C TRP A 214 -9.34 8.55 -0.83
N MET A 215 -8.42 9.46 -1.18
CA MET A 215 -8.67 10.40 -2.29
C MET A 215 -8.86 9.65 -3.62
N CYS A 216 -7.99 8.67 -3.92
CA CYS A 216 -8.12 7.85 -5.12
C CYS A 216 -9.46 7.09 -5.16
N VAL A 217 -9.89 6.53 -4.03
CA VAL A 217 -11.20 5.85 -3.91
C VAL A 217 -12.34 6.85 -4.17
N ALA A 218 -12.28 8.04 -3.57
CA ALA A 218 -13.31 9.06 -3.75
C ALA A 218 -13.47 9.48 -5.23
N ASP A 219 -12.37 9.59 -5.98
CA ASP A 219 -12.42 9.93 -7.41
C ASP A 219 -13.09 8.84 -8.25
N ILE A 220 -12.87 7.56 -7.91
CA ILE A 220 -13.56 6.45 -8.56
C ILE A 220 -15.06 6.45 -8.21
N LEU A 221 -15.42 6.66 -6.94
CA LEU A 221 -16.83 6.74 -6.53
C LEU A 221 -17.55 7.89 -7.25
N LYS A 222 -16.92 9.07 -7.37
CA LYS A 222 -17.49 10.21 -8.13
C LYS A 222 -17.69 9.88 -9.60
N ARG A 223 -16.72 9.20 -10.24
CA ARG A 223 -16.86 8.74 -11.63
C ARG A 223 -18.03 7.76 -11.77
N GLU A 224 -18.17 6.82 -10.83
CA GLU A 224 -19.28 5.86 -10.79
C GLU A 224 -20.64 6.53 -10.63
N ILE A 225 -20.76 7.53 -9.76
CA ILE A 225 -22.00 8.33 -9.60
C ILE A 225 -22.39 8.96 -10.94
N ARG A 226 -21.45 9.62 -11.62
CA ARG A 226 -21.70 10.26 -12.92
C ARG A 226 -22.11 9.23 -13.98
N ARG A 227 -21.42 8.09 -14.03
CA ARG A 227 -21.72 7.00 -14.98
C ARG A 227 -23.12 6.43 -14.76
N LYS A 228 -23.48 6.10 -13.52
CA LYS A 228 -24.80 5.54 -13.18
C LYS A 228 -25.94 6.51 -13.51
N ARG A 229 -25.77 7.79 -13.20
CA ARG A 229 -26.72 8.84 -13.62
C ARG A 229 -26.87 8.94 -15.15
N SER A 230 -25.78 8.79 -15.91
CA SER A 230 -25.84 8.86 -17.38
C SER A 230 -26.64 7.73 -18.03
N VAL A 231 -26.82 6.60 -17.34
CA VAL A 231 -27.63 5.47 -17.77
C VAL A 231 -28.96 5.37 -17.00
N SER A 232 -29.36 6.45 -16.32
CA SER A 232 -30.59 6.54 -15.51
C SER A 232 -30.70 5.49 -14.38
N ASP A 233 -29.57 5.02 -13.86
CA ASP A 233 -29.49 4.19 -12.65
C ASP A 233 -29.40 5.09 -11.40
N ASP A 234 -30.50 5.77 -11.08
CA ASP A 234 -30.56 6.73 -9.97
C ASP A 234 -30.42 6.05 -8.60
N ASP A 235 -30.93 4.82 -8.44
CA ASP A 235 -30.80 4.07 -7.19
C ASP A 235 -29.34 3.63 -6.95
N GLY A 236 -28.66 3.15 -7.99
CA GLY A 236 -27.25 2.83 -7.92
C GLY A 236 -26.38 4.07 -7.64
N ALA A 237 -26.68 5.20 -8.27
CA ALA A 237 -25.97 6.45 -8.02
C ALA A 237 -26.11 6.89 -6.56
N ARG A 238 -27.33 6.87 -6.01
CA ARG A 238 -27.61 7.20 -4.61
C ARG A 238 -26.89 6.28 -3.62
N LYS A 239 -26.77 4.98 -3.92
CA LYS A 239 -25.98 4.06 -3.09
C LYS A 239 -24.51 4.44 -3.05
N THR A 240 -23.93 4.78 -4.20
CA THR A 240 -22.52 5.21 -4.28
C THR A 240 -22.29 6.59 -3.65
N GLU A 241 -23.28 7.48 -3.63
CA GLU A 241 -23.21 8.73 -2.86
C GLU A 241 -23.10 8.46 -1.35
N LEU A 242 -23.87 7.51 -0.81
CA LEU A 242 -23.76 7.12 0.60
C LEU A 242 -22.39 6.50 0.94
N GLU A 243 -21.81 5.72 0.02
CA GLU A 243 -20.44 5.21 0.15
C GLU A 243 -19.42 6.37 0.20
N LEU A 244 -19.56 7.36 -0.68
CA LEU A 244 -18.70 8.55 -0.70
C LEU A 244 -18.86 9.39 0.59
N GLU A 245 -20.07 9.54 1.12
CA GLU A 245 -20.32 10.21 2.40
C GLU A 245 -19.66 9.48 3.57
N ALA A 246 -19.72 8.14 3.59
CA ALA A 246 -19.05 7.33 4.60
C ALA A 246 -17.53 7.50 4.52
N LEU A 247 -16.96 7.49 3.31
CA LEU A 247 -15.54 7.75 3.09
C LEU A 247 -15.12 9.15 3.56
N VAL A 248 -15.90 10.19 3.23
CA VAL A 248 -15.64 11.56 3.69
C VAL A 248 -15.71 11.65 5.21
N THR A 249 -16.61 10.90 5.85
CA THR A 249 -16.71 10.83 7.32
C THR A 249 -15.45 10.20 7.93
N ALA A 250 -14.96 9.10 7.35
CA ALA A 250 -13.68 8.51 7.73
C ALA A 250 -12.50 9.48 7.58
N MET A 251 -12.42 10.19 6.44
CA MET A 251 -11.37 11.20 6.19
C MET A 251 -11.43 12.35 7.22
N LYS A 252 -12.64 12.81 7.59
CA LYS A 252 -12.82 13.84 8.63
C LYS A 252 -12.36 13.38 10.00
N ARG A 253 -12.57 12.10 10.36
CA ARG A 253 -12.04 11.52 11.61
C ARG A 253 -10.51 11.51 11.60
N LEU A 254 -9.89 11.10 10.49
CA LEU A 254 -8.43 11.12 10.35
C LEU A 254 -7.85 12.54 10.45
N ARG A 255 -8.53 13.55 9.88
CA ARG A 255 -8.15 14.97 9.97
C ARG A 255 -8.09 15.49 11.42
N GLN A 256 -8.90 14.94 12.33
CA GLN A 256 -8.86 15.35 13.75
C GLN A 256 -7.51 15.06 14.40
N VAL A 257 -6.81 14.03 13.90
CA VAL A 257 -5.45 13.66 14.36
C VAL A 257 -4.38 14.34 13.50
N TYR A 258 -4.62 14.46 12.20
CA TYR A 258 -3.67 15.04 11.24
C TYR A 258 -4.28 16.26 10.53
N PRO A 259 -4.17 17.48 11.11
CA PRO A 259 -4.79 18.68 10.57
C PRO A 259 -4.37 19.03 9.13
N VAL A 260 -3.14 18.65 8.73
CA VAL A 260 -2.62 18.84 7.37
C VAL A 260 -3.51 18.19 6.29
N LEU A 261 -4.29 17.18 6.66
CA LEU A 261 -5.26 16.53 5.77
C LEU A 261 -6.51 17.39 5.49
N GLY A 262 -6.63 18.57 6.10
CA GLY A 262 -7.73 19.50 5.84
C GLY A 262 -7.88 19.87 4.37
N LEU A 263 -6.75 20.02 3.65
CA LEU A 263 -6.76 20.30 2.21
C LEU A 263 -7.36 19.14 1.40
N TRP A 264 -7.08 17.89 1.80
CA TRP A 264 -7.56 16.68 1.11
C TRP A 264 -9.05 16.44 1.33
N VAL A 265 -9.56 16.71 2.54
CA VAL A 265 -11.00 16.64 2.81
C VAL A 265 -11.74 17.67 1.97
N ASN A 266 -11.22 18.90 1.90
CA ASN A 266 -11.85 19.97 1.14
C ASN A 266 -11.89 19.66 -0.37
N SER A 267 -10.81 19.16 -0.96
CA SER A 267 -10.77 18.81 -2.39
C SER A 267 -11.79 17.73 -2.76
N VAL A 268 -12.00 16.74 -1.87
CA VAL A 268 -13.03 15.71 -2.09
C VAL A 268 -14.42 16.32 -2.04
N GLN A 269 -14.69 17.23 -1.10
CA GLN A 269 -16.02 17.84 -0.92
C GLN A 269 -16.38 18.89 -1.96
N THR A 270 -15.43 19.68 -2.48
CA THR A 270 -15.69 20.74 -3.47
C THR A 270 -16.04 20.23 -4.87
N ALA A 271 -15.97 18.92 -5.10
CA ALA A 271 -16.24 18.28 -6.39
C ALA A 271 -17.51 17.41 -6.39
N LEU A 272 -18.33 17.52 -5.34
CA LEU A 272 -19.73 17.07 -5.28
C LEU A 272 -20.65 18.14 -5.89
#